data_AF-A0A1A9AFI0-F1
#
_entry.id   AF-A0A1A9AFI0-F1
#
_cell.length_a   1.000
_cell.length_b   1.000
_cell.length_c   1.000
_cell.angle_alpha   90.00
_cell.angle_beta   90.00
_cell.angle_gamma   90.00
#
_symmetry.space_group_name_H-M   'P 1'
#
loop_
_entity.id
_entity.type
_entity.pdbx_description
1 polymer ?
#
loop_
_entity_poly.entity_id
_entity_poly.type
_entity_poly.pdbx_seq_one_letter_code
_entity_poly.pdbx_strand_id
1 'polypeptide(L)'
;MTTTDSRVTASPYAWLRPVAVTAALLLLGYGVLRLIGGLDGPRDRSAWPWMVGHTLFLFGIVAFGAVIVGLHSLLRATSPRLGVLDDVAAVAGLVGATAFVWVILGDLFPRFADAVATPDLVLLGGPALFELGVLTLLVRTAVARLLPAWAPILVLVGFGSIAVNLDLLPIGAALVLAGLVPLGRH
;
A
#
# COMPACT_ATOMS: atom_id res chain seq x y z
N MET A 1 32.03 -34.62 18.63
CA MET A 1 31.24 -34.49 17.39
C MET A 1 29.93 -33.82 17.78
N THR A 2 29.93 -32.50 17.80
CA THR A 2 28.80 -31.66 18.25
C THR A 2 28.10 -31.15 16.99
N THR A 3 26.97 -31.75 16.66
CA THR A 3 26.07 -31.25 15.62
C THR A 3 25.37 -30.01 16.16
N THR A 4 25.85 -28.83 15.78
CA THR A 4 25.14 -27.57 15.95
C THR A 4 23.92 -27.61 15.03
N ASP A 5 22.76 -27.95 15.58
CA ASP A 5 21.47 -27.91 14.89
C ASP A 5 21.08 -26.43 14.72
N SER A 6 21.73 -25.74 13.77
CA SER A 6 21.40 -24.38 13.38
C SER A 6 20.16 -24.41 12.50
N ARG A 7 19.01 -24.69 13.11
CA ARG A 7 17.73 -24.31 12.52
C ARG A 7 17.70 -22.79 12.53
N VAL A 8 18.04 -22.19 11.40
CA VAL A 8 17.69 -20.80 11.09
C VAL A 8 16.18 -20.72 11.24
N THR A 9 15.69 -20.31 12.41
CA THR A 9 14.28 -20.04 12.60
C THR A 9 13.97 -18.87 11.69
N ALA A 10 13.27 -19.14 10.58
CA ALA A 10 12.82 -18.11 9.68
C ALA A 10 12.07 -17.05 10.49
N SER A 11 12.40 -15.78 10.28
CA SER A 11 11.68 -14.68 10.93
C SER A 11 10.18 -14.85 10.67
N PRO A 12 9.30 -14.73 11.69
CA PRO A 12 7.85 -14.82 11.48
C PRO A 12 7.31 -13.73 10.53
N TYR A 13 8.14 -12.74 10.19
CA TYR A 13 7.85 -11.64 9.27
C TYR A 13 8.52 -11.78 7.90
N ALA A 14 9.06 -12.95 7.54
CA ALA A 14 9.69 -13.18 6.23
C ALA A 14 8.74 -12.93 5.04
N TRP A 15 7.43 -13.01 5.26
CA TRP A 15 6.38 -12.72 4.28
C TRP A 15 6.16 -11.23 4.01
N LEU A 16 6.57 -10.34 4.92
CA LEU A 16 6.27 -8.91 4.84
C LEU A 16 6.88 -8.27 3.59
N ARG A 17 8.16 -8.57 3.34
CA ARG A 17 8.89 -8.03 2.18
C ARG A 17 8.27 -8.44 0.84
N PRO A 18 8.06 -9.74 0.53
CA PRO A 18 7.46 -10.11 -0.74
C PRO A 18 6.05 -9.53 -0.89
N VAL A 19 5.23 -9.49 0.16
CA VAL A 19 3.90 -8.85 0.10
C VAL A 19 3.99 -7.35 -0.20
N ALA A 20 4.92 -6.62 0.44
CA ALA A 20 5.12 -5.20 0.17
C ALA A 20 5.61 -4.93 -1.27
N VAL A 21 6.52 -5.76 -1.77
CA VAL A 21 6.99 -5.68 -3.17
C VAL A 21 5.84 -5.98 -4.14
N THR A 22 5.07 -7.03 -3.89
CA THR A 22 3.89 -7.38 -4.69
C THR A 22 2.86 -6.26 -4.69
N ALA A 23 2.56 -5.65 -3.53
CA ALA A 23 1.63 -4.53 -3.44
C ALA A 23 2.06 -3.35 -4.32
N ALA A 24 3.34 -2.98 -4.28
CA ALA A 24 3.88 -1.90 -5.10
C ALA A 24 3.93 -2.24 -6.60
N LEU A 25 4.21 -3.49 -6.97
CA LEU A 25 4.17 -3.94 -8.35
C LEU A 25 2.75 -3.96 -8.93
N LEU A 26 1.75 -4.34 -8.12
CA LEU A 26 0.34 -4.28 -8.51
C LEU A 26 -0.11 -2.83 -8.73
N LEU A 27 0.29 -1.91 -7.85
CA LEU A 27 0.04 -0.48 -8.01
C LEU A 27 0.73 0.08 -9.27
N LEU A 28 1.97 -0.34 -9.54
CA LEU A 28 2.71 0.04 -10.74
C LEU A 28 2.00 -0.47 -12.01
N GLY A 29 1.55 -1.73 -12.01
CA GLY A 29 0.78 -2.32 -13.10
C GLY A 29 -0.52 -1.56 -13.37
N TYR A 30 -1.25 -1.18 -12.32
CA TYR A 30 -2.41 -0.29 -12.44
C TYR A 30 -2.04 1.04 -13.10
N GLY A 31 -0.97 1.70 -12.63
CA GLY A 31 -0.50 2.96 -13.21
C GLY A 31 -0.17 2.85 -14.71
N VAL A 32 0.50 1.78 -15.12
CA VAL A 32 0.83 1.55 -16.54
C VAL A 32 -0.44 1.36 -17.37
N LEU A 33 -1.39 0.54 -16.91
CA LEU A 33 -2.66 0.33 -17.60
C LEU A 33 -3.50 1.61 -17.65
N ARG A 34 -3.42 2.45 -16.63
CA ARG A 34 -4.05 3.78 -16.62
C ARG A 34 -3.50 4.68 -17.72
N LEU A 35 -2.20 4.66 -17.98
CA LEU A 35 -1.61 5.42 -19.09
C LEU A 35 -2.08 4.86 -20.44
N ILE A 36 -2.00 3.53 -20.63
CA ILE A 36 -2.43 2.86 -21.86
C ILE A 36 -3.90 3.18 -22.17
N GLY A 37 -4.79 3.04 -21.19
CA GLY A 37 -6.22 3.33 -21.37
C GLY A 37 -6.55 4.81 -21.63
N GLY A 38 -5.59 5.72 -21.46
CA GLY A 38 -5.74 7.15 -21.76
C GLY A 38 -5.10 7.60 -23.07
N LEU A 39 -4.45 6.70 -23.83
CA LEU A 39 -3.76 7.07 -25.08
C LEU A 39 -4.73 7.46 -26.20
N ASP A 40 -5.87 6.78 -26.28
CA ASP A 40 -6.86 6.96 -27.36
C ASP A 40 -7.99 7.94 -27.00
N GLY A 41 -7.82 8.74 -25.93
CA GLY A 41 -8.80 9.71 -25.46
C GLY A 41 -9.34 9.40 -24.06
N PRO A 42 -10.62 9.71 -23.76
CA PRO A 42 -11.21 9.45 -22.46
C PRO A 42 -11.14 7.97 -22.07
N ARG A 43 -10.81 7.71 -20.81
CA ARG A 43 -10.69 6.35 -20.28
C ARG A 43 -12.07 5.67 -20.25
N ASP A 44 -12.26 4.69 -21.14
CA ASP A 44 -13.46 3.87 -21.20
C ASP A 44 -13.49 2.89 -20.02
N ARG A 45 -14.53 3.00 -19.18
CA ARG A 45 -14.72 2.17 -17.99
C ARG A 45 -15.06 0.70 -18.32
N SER A 46 -15.52 0.43 -19.53
CA SER A 46 -15.83 -0.92 -20.00
C SER A 46 -14.64 -1.62 -20.67
N ALA A 47 -13.59 -0.87 -21.01
CA ALA A 47 -12.43 -1.40 -21.69
C ALA A 47 -11.51 -2.22 -20.77
N TRP A 48 -10.79 -3.17 -21.36
CA TRP A 48 -9.92 -4.07 -20.62
C TRP A 48 -8.83 -3.37 -19.77
N PRO A 49 -8.19 -2.23 -20.18
CA PRO A 49 -7.18 -1.58 -19.35
C PRO A 49 -7.77 -1.03 -18.05
N TRP A 50 -9.01 -0.52 -18.11
CA TRP A 50 -9.74 -0.07 -16.93
C TRP A 50 -10.01 -1.23 -15.98
N MET A 51 -10.60 -2.31 -16.48
CA MET A 51 -10.99 -3.46 -15.67
C MET A 51 -9.79 -4.16 -15.03
N VAL A 52 -8.76 -4.45 -15.83
CA VAL A 52 -7.54 -5.09 -15.32
C VAL A 52 -6.82 -4.14 -14.37
N GLY A 53 -6.71 -2.85 -14.72
CA GLY A 53 -6.07 -1.85 -13.87
C GLY A 53 -6.69 -1.75 -12.48
N HIS A 54 -8.02 -1.59 -12.39
CA HIS A 54 -8.72 -1.51 -11.11
C HIS A 54 -8.69 -2.84 -10.35
N THR A 55 -8.63 -3.97 -11.04
CA THR A 55 -8.44 -5.28 -10.40
C THR A 55 -7.05 -5.41 -9.77
N LEU A 56 -5.99 -4.99 -10.48
CA LEU A 56 -4.64 -4.92 -9.92
C LEU A 56 -4.59 -3.96 -8.73
N PHE A 57 -5.26 -2.81 -8.83
CA PHE A 57 -5.33 -1.84 -7.76
C PHE A 57 -6.02 -2.41 -6.52
N LEU A 58 -7.13 -3.14 -6.69
CA LEU A 58 -7.84 -3.84 -5.61
C LEU A 58 -6.92 -4.81 -4.86
N PHE A 59 -6.26 -5.71 -5.59
CA PHE A 59 -5.32 -6.65 -4.97
C PHE A 59 -4.12 -5.95 -4.32
N GLY A 60 -3.66 -4.85 -4.92
CA GLY A 60 -2.62 -4.00 -4.35
C GLY A 60 -3.03 -3.42 -3.00
N ILE A 61 -4.24 -2.87 -2.87
CA ILE A 61 -4.76 -2.30 -1.63
C ILE A 61 -4.94 -3.38 -0.56
N VAL A 62 -5.45 -4.57 -0.92
CA VAL A 62 -5.53 -5.70 0.02
C VAL A 62 -4.14 -6.10 0.51
N ALA A 63 -3.15 -6.19 -0.39
CA ALA A 63 -1.77 -6.47 -0.03
C ALA A 63 -1.16 -5.38 0.86
N PHE A 64 -1.43 -4.10 0.60
CA PHE A 64 -1.05 -3.00 1.49
C PHE A 64 -1.72 -3.09 2.86
N GLY A 65 -2.98 -3.52 2.94
CA GLY A 65 -3.65 -3.85 4.19
C GLY A 65 -2.87 -4.90 5.00
N ALA A 66 -2.40 -5.95 4.34
CA ALA A 66 -1.52 -6.95 4.97
C ALA A 66 -0.15 -6.36 5.39
N VAL A 67 0.42 -5.44 4.60
CA VAL A 67 1.65 -4.71 4.97
C VAL A 67 1.44 -3.90 6.26
N ILE A 68 0.31 -3.19 6.39
CA ILE A 68 -0.03 -2.42 7.60
C ILE A 68 -0.07 -3.34 8.82
N VAL A 69 -0.77 -4.48 8.73
CA VAL A 69 -0.84 -5.47 9.80
C VAL A 69 0.54 -6.05 10.14
N GLY A 70 1.36 -6.33 9.12
CA GLY A 70 2.72 -6.86 9.29
C GLY A 70 3.68 -5.88 9.97
N LEU A 71 3.69 -4.61 9.53
CA LEU A 71 4.50 -3.55 10.13
C LEU A 71 4.08 -3.30 11.58
N HIS A 72 2.78 -3.25 11.85
CA HIS A 72 2.26 -3.09 13.21
C HIS A 72 2.68 -4.23 14.13
N SER A 73 2.52 -5.48 13.67
CA SER A 73 2.89 -6.67 14.43
C SER A 73 4.40 -6.71 14.70
N LEU A 74 5.22 -6.37 13.70
CA LEU A 74 6.66 -6.24 13.83
C LEU A 74 7.03 -5.21 14.90
N LEU A 75 6.46 -3.99 14.82
CA LEU A 75 6.73 -2.91 15.78
C LEU A 75 6.31 -3.28 17.20
N ARG A 76 5.17 -3.96 17.38
CA ARG A 76 4.77 -4.47 18.70
C ARG A 76 5.77 -5.46 19.29
N ALA A 77 6.36 -6.32 18.46
CA ALA A 77 7.35 -7.29 18.91
C ALA A 77 8.72 -6.67 19.22
N THR A 78 9.13 -5.62 18.50
CA THR A 78 10.50 -5.10 18.56
C THR A 78 10.64 -3.73 19.25
N SER A 79 9.57 -2.93 19.33
CA SER A 79 9.61 -1.55 19.84
C SER A 79 8.28 -1.09 20.45
N PRO A 80 7.84 -1.66 21.59
CA PRO A 80 6.49 -1.45 22.13
C PRO A 80 6.24 -0.05 22.72
N ARG A 81 7.26 0.82 22.80
CA ARG A 81 7.20 2.09 23.53
C ARG A 81 6.13 3.08 23.03
N LEU A 82 5.77 3.00 21.76
CA LEU A 82 4.76 3.87 21.14
C LEU A 82 3.56 3.06 20.61
N GLY A 83 3.19 1.98 21.31
CA GLY A 83 2.15 1.05 20.87
C GLY A 83 0.80 1.72 20.52
N VAL A 84 0.38 2.74 21.28
CA VAL A 84 -0.86 3.49 20.98
C VAL A 84 -0.79 4.21 19.63
N LEU A 85 0.34 4.84 19.32
CA LEU A 85 0.54 5.51 18.03
C LEU A 85 0.54 4.47 16.90
N ASP A 86 1.20 3.33 17.11
CA ASP A 86 1.27 2.24 16.14
C ASP A 86 -0.14 1.63 15.91
N ASP A 87 -0.95 1.48 16.97
CA ASP A 87 -2.35 1.05 16.90
C ASP A 87 -3.23 2.04 16.11
N VAL A 88 -3.16 3.33 16.45
CA VAL A 88 -3.92 4.38 15.75
C VAL A 88 -3.54 4.46 14.29
N ALA A 89 -2.24 4.38 13.97
CA ALA A 89 -1.75 4.36 12.60
C ALA A 89 -2.24 3.14 11.82
N ALA A 90 -2.22 1.95 12.44
CA ALA A 90 -2.74 0.74 11.81
C ALA A 90 -4.24 0.83 11.55
N VAL A 91 -5.03 1.30 12.52
CA VAL A 91 -6.48 1.49 12.36
C VAL A 91 -6.78 2.51 11.27
N ALA A 92 -6.13 3.67 11.29
CA ALA A 92 -6.29 4.70 10.26
C ALA A 92 -5.96 4.14 8.87
N GLY A 93 -4.83 3.45 8.75
CA GLY A 93 -4.40 2.82 7.50
C GLY A 93 -5.41 1.80 6.96
N LEU A 94 -5.96 0.95 7.82
CA LEU A 94 -6.94 -0.08 7.45
C LEU A 94 -8.31 0.50 7.10
N VAL A 95 -8.76 1.55 7.81
CA VAL A 95 -9.96 2.30 7.46
C VAL A 95 -9.78 2.94 6.08
N GLY A 96 -8.63 3.56 5.82
CA GLY A 96 -8.30 4.10 4.50
C GLY A 96 -8.24 3.04 3.40
N ALA A 97 -7.65 1.87 3.68
CA ALA A 97 -7.64 0.75 2.74
C ALA A 97 -9.06 0.27 2.42
N THR A 98 -9.94 0.21 3.43
CA THR A 98 -11.36 -0.16 3.24
C THR A 98 -12.09 0.88 2.39
N ALA A 99 -11.80 2.17 2.58
CA ALA A 99 -12.34 3.24 1.74
C ALA A 99 -11.86 3.12 0.29
N PHE A 100 -10.58 2.79 0.04
CA PHE A 100 -10.11 2.48 -1.31
C PHE A 100 -10.83 1.29 -1.92
N VAL A 101 -11.01 0.19 -1.16
CA VAL A 101 -11.77 -0.97 -1.64
C VAL A 101 -13.18 -0.55 -2.07
N TRP A 102 -13.86 0.29 -1.28
CA TRP A 102 -15.17 0.82 -1.64
C TRP A 102 -15.15 1.56 -2.99
N VAL A 103 -14.23 2.50 -3.17
CA VAL A 103 -14.08 3.27 -4.42
C VAL A 103 -13.84 2.35 -5.60
N ILE A 104 -12.89 1.41 -5.46
CA ILE A 104 -12.52 0.47 -6.52
C ILE A 104 -13.68 -0.45 -6.89
N LEU A 105 -14.50 -0.87 -5.93
CA LEU A 105 -15.71 -1.64 -6.21
C LEU A 105 -16.73 -0.81 -7.01
N GLY A 106 -16.87 0.48 -6.74
CA GLY A 106 -17.65 1.40 -7.57
C GLY A 106 -17.13 1.51 -9.00
N ASP A 107 -15.81 1.53 -9.17
CA ASP A 107 -15.17 1.60 -10.49
C ASP A 107 -15.27 0.29 -11.29
N LEU A 108 -15.30 -0.87 -10.60
CA LEU A 108 -15.41 -2.20 -11.21
C LEU A 108 -16.86 -2.62 -11.47
N PHE A 109 -17.80 -2.18 -10.65
CA PHE A 109 -19.19 -2.64 -10.65
C PHE A 109 -20.15 -1.45 -10.74
N PRO A 110 -20.58 -1.03 -11.95
CA PRO A 110 -21.49 0.11 -12.12
C PRO A 110 -22.76 0.01 -11.27
N ARG A 111 -23.35 -1.18 -11.16
CA ARG A 111 -24.54 -1.41 -10.31
C ARG A 111 -24.32 -1.14 -8.83
N PHE A 112 -23.09 -1.30 -8.33
CA PHE A 112 -22.76 -0.96 -6.94
C PHE A 112 -22.74 0.56 -6.76
N ALA A 113 -22.10 1.28 -7.69
CA ALA A 113 -22.06 2.74 -7.69
C ALA A 113 -23.46 3.37 -7.87
N ASP A 114 -24.33 2.74 -8.68
CA ASP A 114 -25.72 3.18 -8.86
C ASP A 114 -26.56 2.96 -7.59
N ALA A 115 -26.28 1.90 -6.82
CA ALA A 115 -27.04 1.55 -5.63
C ALA A 115 -26.64 2.38 -4.40
N VAL A 116 -25.34 2.69 -4.25
CA VAL A 116 -24.83 3.48 -3.13
C VAL A 116 -23.79 4.47 -3.63
N ALA A 117 -24.15 5.75 -3.62
CA ALA A 117 -23.22 6.83 -3.94
C ALA A 117 -22.05 6.84 -2.95
N THR A 118 -20.84 7.01 -3.47
CA THR A 118 -19.64 7.08 -2.63
C THR A 118 -19.61 8.42 -1.88
N PRO A 119 -19.59 8.42 -0.53
CA PRO A 119 -19.50 9.66 0.23
C PRO A 119 -18.17 10.39 0.01
N ASP A 120 -18.17 11.72 0.05
CA ASP A 120 -16.95 12.54 -0.09
C ASP A 120 -15.89 12.17 0.95
N LEU A 121 -16.31 11.79 2.16
CA LEU A 121 -15.41 11.32 3.21
C LEU A 121 -14.65 10.04 2.81
N VAL A 122 -15.29 9.17 2.02
CA VAL A 122 -14.64 7.96 1.48
C VAL A 122 -13.67 8.34 0.36
N LEU A 123 -14.08 9.26 -0.53
CA LEU A 123 -13.26 9.72 -1.65
C LEU A 123 -12.00 10.49 -1.22
N LEU A 124 -12.11 11.38 -0.23
CA LEU A 124 -11.02 12.25 0.20
C LEU A 124 -10.37 11.77 1.50
N GLY A 125 -11.18 11.37 2.48
CA GLY A 125 -10.70 10.91 3.78
C GLY A 125 -10.05 9.53 3.71
N GLY A 126 -10.55 8.64 2.85
CA GLY A 126 -10.00 7.30 2.63
C GLY A 126 -8.52 7.31 2.26
N PRO A 127 -8.14 7.96 1.14
CA PRO A 127 -6.74 8.10 0.74
C PRO A 127 -5.86 8.74 1.82
N ALA A 128 -6.32 9.82 2.45
CA ALA A 128 -5.57 10.49 3.50
C ALA A 128 -5.29 9.57 4.71
N LEU A 129 -6.30 8.84 5.19
CA LEU A 129 -6.15 7.91 6.31
C LEU A 129 -5.21 6.75 5.96
N PHE A 130 -5.31 6.23 4.73
CA PHE A 130 -4.43 5.17 4.23
C PHE A 130 -2.97 5.64 4.23
N GLU A 131 -2.69 6.77 3.59
CA GLU A 131 -1.35 7.33 3.46
C GLU A 131 -0.75 7.65 4.84
N LEU A 132 -1.49 8.34 5.69
CA LEU A 132 -1.04 8.69 7.04
C LEU A 132 -0.75 7.45 7.89
N GLY A 133 -1.60 6.42 7.82
CA GLY A 133 -1.40 5.18 8.55
C GLY A 133 -0.14 4.43 8.11
N VAL A 134 0.02 4.20 6.80
CA VAL A 134 1.19 3.52 6.23
C VAL A 134 2.47 4.31 6.50
N LEU A 135 2.47 5.63 6.25
CA LEU A 135 3.66 6.46 6.45
C LEU A 135 4.07 6.52 7.91
N THR A 136 3.12 6.62 8.84
CA THR A 136 3.43 6.59 10.27
C THR A 136 4.11 5.28 10.64
N LEU A 137 3.57 4.13 10.23
CA LEU A 137 4.19 2.83 10.51
C LEU A 137 5.57 2.69 9.87
N LEU A 138 5.78 3.18 8.64
CA LEU A 138 7.09 3.16 7.98
C LEU A 138 8.11 4.05 8.68
N VAL A 139 7.72 5.27 9.10
CA VAL A 139 8.58 6.15 9.90
C VAL A 139 8.94 5.49 11.23
N ARG A 140 7.96 4.87 11.90
CA ARG A 140 8.18 4.14 13.15
C ARG A 140 9.15 2.96 12.95
N THR A 141 9.02 2.23 11.85
CA THR A 141 9.92 1.13 11.45
C THR A 141 11.33 1.66 11.17
N ALA A 142 11.47 2.83 10.54
CA ALA A 142 12.75 3.46 10.30
C ALA A 142 13.43 3.97 11.59
N VAL A 143 12.65 4.57 12.50
CA VAL A 143 13.13 5.00 13.83
C VAL A 143 13.59 3.81 14.67
N ALA A 144 12.90 2.68 14.57
CA ALA A 144 13.32 1.40 15.16
C ALA A 144 14.55 0.78 14.47
N ARG A 145 15.11 1.45 13.44
CA ARG A 145 16.23 0.99 12.60
C ARG A 145 15.96 -0.31 11.85
N LEU A 146 14.68 -0.63 11.64
CA LEU A 146 14.22 -1.80 10.89
C LEU A 146 13.99 -1.47 9.41
N LEU A 147 14.20 -0.21 9.01
CA LEU A 147 14.10 0.28 7.64
C LEU A 147 15.03 1.49 7.50
N PRO A 148 15.67 1.73 6.34
CA PRO A 148 16.48 2.93 6.15
C PRO A 148 15.61 4.20 6.19
N ALA A 149 16.17 5.31 6.70
CA ALA A 149 15.45 6.56 6.88
C ALA A 149 14.95 7.21 5.57
N TRP A 150 15.57 6.89 4.42
CA TRP A 150 15.12 7.38 3.11
C TRP A 150 13.87 6.68 2.58
N ALA A 151 13.56 5.46 3.07
CA ALA A 151 12.44 4.68 2.54
C ALA A 151 11.07 5.32 2.78
N PRO A 152 10.72 5.80 3.99
CA PRO A 152 9.48 6.55 4.21
C PRO A 152 9.39 7.82 3.35
N ILE A 153 10.51 8.46 3.06
CA ILE A 153 10.57 9.66 2.21
C ILE A 153 10.20 9.30 0.77
N LEU A 154 10.75 8.21 0.21
CA LEU A 154 10.38 7.77 -1.14
C LEU A 154 8.91 7.37 -1.23
N VAL A 155 8.37 6.70 -0.21
CA VAL A 155 6.93 6.34 -0.17
C VAL A 155 6.07 7.61 -0.09
N LEU A 156 6.44 8.60 0.73
CA LEU A 156 5.75 9.88 0.84
C LEU A 156 5.75 10.63 -0.49
N VAL A 157 6.91 10.77 -1.15
CA VAL A 157 7.02 11.43 -2.46
C VAL A 157 6.22 10.65 -3.51
N GLY A 158 6.23 9.31 -3.42
CA GLY A 158 5.46 8.43 -4.29
C GLY A 158 3.96 8.69 -4.19
N PHE A 159 3.38 8.61 -2.99
CA PHE A 159 1.96 8.92 -2.78
C PHE A 159 1.62 10.38 -3.08
N GLY A 160 2.46 11.33 -2.67
CA GLY A 160 2.29 12.74 -2.99
C GLY A 160 2.22 13.01 -4.49
N SER A 161 3.05 12.33 -5.30
CA SER A 161 2.99 12.46 -6.77
C SER A 161 1.66 11.96 -7.34
N ILE A 162 1.12 10.85 -6.80
CA ILE A 162 -0.17 10.28 -7.20
C ILE A 162 -1.31 11.23 -6.84
N ALA A 163 -1.25 11.85 -5.66
CA ALA A 163 -2.24 12.81 -5.19
C ALA A 163 -2.26 14.10 -6.04
N VAL A 164 -1.10 14.56 -6.50
CA VAL A 164 -0.99 15.74 -7.39
C VAL A 164 -1.58 15.43 -8.76
N ASN A 165 -1.24 14.28 -9.33
CA ASN A 165 -1.78 13.84 -10.61
C ASN A 165 -1.76 12.32 -10.71
N LEU A 166 -2.93 11.71 -10.90
CA LEU A 166 -3.05 10.25 -11.05
C LEU A 166 -2.27 9.69 -12.26
N ASP A 167 -1.97 10.50 -13.28
CA ASP A 167 -1.14 10.05 -14.41
C ASP A 167 0.34 9.88 -14.01
N LEU A 168 0.75 10.36 -12.83
CA LEU A 168 2.06 10.07 -12.23
C LEU A 168 2.07 8.73 -11.48
N LEU A 169 0.99 7.95 -11.51
CA LEU A 169 0.91 6.62 -10.87
C LEU A 169 2.11 5.71 -11.13
N PRO A 170 2.63 5.55 -12.37
CA PRO A 170 3.80 4.72 -12.58
C PRO A 170 5.04 5.21 -11.84
N ILE A 171 5.28 6.53 -11.84
CA ILE A 171 6.43 7.14 -11.16
C ILE A 171 6.25 7.01 -9.64
N GLY A 172 5.05 7.35 -9.14
CA GLY A 172 4.72 7.24 -7.73
C GLY A 172 4.85 5.81 -7.20
N ALA A 173 4.33 4.83 -7.95
CA ALA A 173 4.43 3.42 -7.59
C ALA A 173 5.88 2.90 -7.64
N ALA A 174 6.70 3.38 -8.58
CA ALA A 174 8.12 3.04 -8.63
C ALA A 174 8.89 3.58 -7.41
N LEU A 175 8.57 4.79 -6.94
CA LEU A 175 9.13 5.35 -5.72
C LEU A 175 8.68 4.58 -4.47
N VAL A 176 7.39 4.22 -4.40
CA VAL A 176 6.86 3.37 -3.33
C VAL A 176 7.57 2.01 -3.32
N LEU A 177 7.74 1.37 -4.48
CA LEU A 177 8.48 0.13 -4.61
C LEU A 177 9.92 0.28 -4.10
N ALA A 178 10.64 1.31 -4.55
CA ALA A 178 12.01 1.57 -4.11
C ALA A 178 12.10 1.75 -2.58
N GLY A 179 11.13 2.43 -1.97
CA GLY A 179 11.03 2.58 -0.51
C GLY A 179 10.74 1.27 0.24
N LEU A 180 10.00 0.33 -0.35
CA LEU A 180 9.61 -0.92 0.33
C LEU A 180 10.60 -2.08 0.12
N VAL A 181 11.41 -2.04 -0.95
CA VAL A 181 12.42 -3.07 -1.28
C VAL A 181 13.41 -3.37 -0.12
N PRO A 182 13.84 -2.42 0.71
CA PRO A 182 14.73 -2.68 1.85
C PRO A 182 14.08 -3.42 3.04
N LEU A 183 12.75 -3.57 3.09
CA LEU A 183 12.08 -4.25 4.22
C LEU A 183 12.68 -5.64 4.44
N GLY A 184 13.02 -5.97 5.69
CA GLY A 184 13.52 -7.29 6.07
C GLY A 184 14.92 -7.65 5.56
N ARG A 185 15.69 -6.67 5.05
CA ARG A 185 17.13 -6.80 4.78
C ARG A 185 17.91 -6.30 6.00
N HIS A 186 18.06 -7.16 7.02
CA HIS A 186 18.94 -6.96 8.17
C HIS A 186 19.86 -8.16 8.32
#